data_AF-Q38XW1-F1
#
_entry.id   AF-Q38XW1-F1
#
_cell.length_a   1.000
_cell.length_b   1.000
_cell.length_c   1.000
_cell.angle_alpha   90.00
_cell.angle_beta   90.00
_cell.angle_gamma   90.00
#
_symmetry.space_group_name_H-M   'P 1'
#
loop_
_entity.id
_entity.type
_entity.pdbx_description
1 polymer ?
#
loop_
_entity_poly.entity_id
_entity_poly.type
_entity_poly.pdbx_seq_one_letter_code
_entity_poly.pdbx_strand_id
1 'polypeptide(L)' 'MTYHTSDAEHPIDVLNLASLEGRVKERMEAGAFGYIRGGSEDEWTMAENTSAFNQKKIMPVFYKGLNMLICTQNCGILI' A
#
# COMPACT_ATOMS: atom_id res chain seq x y z
N MET A 1 29.77 -6.13 -4.18
CA MET A 1 28.38 -6.58 -4.42
C MET A 1 27.61 -5.37 -4.91
N THR A 2 27.14 -5.39 -6.15
CA THR A 2 26.42 -4.26 -6.76
C THR A 2 24.93 -4.51 -6.59
N TYR A 3 24.24 -3.62 -5.88
CA TYR A 3 22.80 -3.69 -5.70
C TYR A 3 22.09 -3.36 -7.03
N HIS A 4 21.19 -4.22 -7.47
CA HIS A 4 20.46 -4.03 -8.73
C HIS A 4 19.05 -3.50 -8.46
N THR A 5 18.77 -2.28 -8.93
CA THR A 5 17.45 -1.65 -8.85
C THR A 5 16.61 -1.95 -10.08
N SER A 6 15.29 -1.78 -9.99
CA SER A 6 14.43 -1.88 -11.17
C SER A 6 14.51 -0.60 -12.02
N ASP A 7 14.75 -0.74 -13.32
CA ASP A 7 14.71 0.37 -14.29
C ASP A 7 13.40 0.40 -15.11
N ALA A 8 12.36 -0.30 -14.65
CA ALA A 8 11.13 -0.49 -15.40
C ALA A 8 10.17 0.70 -15.24
N GLU A 9 10.01 1.51 -16.29
CA GLU A 9 9.00 2.56 -16.37
C GLU A 9 7.86 2.16 -17.30
N HIS A 10 6.76 1.66 -16.72
CA HIS A 10 5.54 1.38 -17.45
C HIS A 10 4.31 1.45 -16.53
N PRO A 11 3.12 1.74 -17.07
CA PRO A 11 1.89 1.61 -16.28
C PRO A 11 1.73 0.17 -15.78
N ILE A 12 1.25 0.01 -14.55
CA ILE A 12 0.96 -1.29 -13.95
C ILE A 12 -0.54 -1.48 -13.81
N ASP A 13 -1.01 -2.66 -14.16
CA ASP A 13 -2.36 -3.09 -13.81
C ASP A 13 -2.38 -3.50 -12.33
N VAL A 14 -3.25 -2.88 -11.55
CA VAL A 14 -3.35 -3.06 -10.10
C VAL A 14 -4.72 -3.60 -9.77
N LEU A 15 -4.80 -4.93 -9.61
CA LEU A 15 -6.01 -5.61 -9.14
C LEU A 15 -6.30 -5.29 -7.67
N ASN A 16 -5.29 -5.44 -6.82
CA ASN A 16 -5.32 -5.07 -5.41
C ASN A 16 -3.89 -4.83 -4.91
N LEU A 17 -3.75 -4.02 -3.85
CA LEU A 17 -2.44 -3.64 -3.32
C LEU A 17 -1.68 -4.83 -2.69
N ALA A 18 -2.38 -5.78 -2.06
CA ALA A 18 -1.76 -6.93 -1.42
C ALA A 18 -1.06 -7.89 -2.40
N SER A 19 -1.62 -8.06 -3.61
CA SER A 19 -1.06 -8.92 -4.66
C SER A 19 0.23 -8.38 -5.26
N LEU A 20 0.52 -7.09 -5.07
CA LEU A 20 1.76 -6.48 -5.55
C LEU A 20 2.98 -7.01 -4.79
N GLU A 21 2.83 -7.39 -3.51
CA GLU A 21 3.93 -7.96 -2.72
C GLU A 21 4.50 -9.23 -3.39
N GLY A 22 3.62 -10.13 -3.84
CA GLY A 22 4.02 -11.34 -4.56
C GLY A 22 4.74 -11.05 -5.88
N ARG A 23 4.27 -10.04 -6.63
CA ARG A 23 4.88 -9.63 -7.91
C ARG A 23 6.27 -9.02 -7.74
N VAL A 24 6.52 -8.31 -6.63
CA VAL A 24 7.83 -7.73 -6.32
C VAL A 24 8.80 -8.79 -5.81
N LYS A 25 8.31 -9.77 -5.04
CA LYS A 25 9.12 -10.89 -4.52
C LYS A 25 9.81 -11.69 -5.63
N GLU A 26 9.18 -11.85 -6.79
CA GLU A 26 9.74 -12.59 -7.93
C GLU A 26 10.87 -11.85 -8.66
N ARG A 27 10.95 -10.52 -8.51
CA ARG A 27 11.85 -9.66 -9.29
C ARG A 27 12.95 -9.01 -8.46
N MET A 28 12.77 -8.93 -7.14
CA MET A 28 13.66 -8.21 -6.25
C MET A 28 14.57 -9.15 -5.46
N GLU A 29 15.76 -8.67 -5.11
CA GLU A 29 16.69 -9.40 -4.24
C GLU A 29 16.07 -9.62 -2.84
N ALA A 30 16.23 -10.83 -2.29
CA ALA A 30 15.61 -11.24 -1.03
C ALA A 30 15.95 -10.33 0.17
N GLY A 31 17.18 -9.78 0.21
CA GLY A 31 17.61 -8.87 1.28
C GLY A 31 16.88 -7.53 1.25
N ALA A 32 16.74 -6.91 0.07
CA ALA A 32 15.99 -5.68 -0.09
C ALA A 32 14.48 -5.90 0.08
N PHE A 33 13.97 -7.04 -0.36
CA PHE A 33 12.57 -7.44 -0.12
C PHE A 33 12.27 -7.58 1.37
N GLY A 34 13.14 -8.27 2.12
CA GLY A 34 13.01 -8.40 3.56
C GLY A 34 13.03 -7.05 4.29
N TYR A 35 13.81 -6.08 3.81
CA TYR A 35 13.87 -4.75 4.40
C TYR A 35 12.58 -3.93 4.21
N ILE A 36 11.94 -4.02 3.03
CA ILE A 36 10.71 -3.27 2.72
C ILE A 36 9.48 -3.92 3.35
N ARG A 37 9.45 -5.27 3.34
CA ARG A 37 8.30 -6.05 3.81
C ARG A 37 8.32 -6.25 5.32
N GLY A 38 9.50 -6.36 5.93
CA GLY A 38 9.65 -6.77 7.32
C GLY A 38 9.00 -5.81 8.31
N GLY A 39 8.17 -6.36 9.20
CA GLY A 39 7.71 -5.69 10.40
C GLY A 39 8.70 -5.84 11.57
N SER A 40 8.39 -5.23 12.70
CA SER A 40 9.13 -5.47 13.95
C SER A 40 8.76 -6.82 14.56
N GLU A 41 9.76 -7.47 15.16
CA GLU A 41 9.61 -8.69 15.96
C GLU A 41 8.88 -9.82 15.23
N ASP A 42 7.66 -10.17 15.64
CA ASP A 42 6.84 -11.26 15.09
C ASP A 42 5.82 -10.79 14.05
N GLU A 43 5.91 -9.52 13.62
CA GLU A 43 4.99 -8.86 12.68
C GLU A 43 3.54 -8.78 13.19
N TRP A 44 3.27 -9.01 14.49
CA TRP A 44 1.92 -9.00 15.04
C TRP A 44 1.21 -7.65 14.85
N THR A 45 1.92 -6.54 15.13
CA THR A 45 1.38 -5.19 14.91
C THR A 45 1.07 -4.91 13.44
N MET A 46 1.85 -5.48 12.51
CA MET A 46 1.62 -5.32 11.08
C MET A 46 0.35 -6.07 10.64
N ALA A 47 0.11 -7.27 11.18
CA ALA A 47 -1.14 -7.99 10.97
C ALA A 47 -2.34 -7.24 11.56
N GLU A 48 -2.20 -6.68 12.76
CA GLU A 48 -3.26 -5.90 13.42
C GLU A 48 -3.61 -4.60 12.66
N ASN A 49 -2.64 -3.92 12.03
CA ASN A 49 -2.93 -2.75 11.20
C ASN A 49 -3.92 -3.07 10.06
N THR A 50 -3.79 -4.26 9.47
CA THR A 50 -4.70 -4.70 8.40
C THR A 50 -6.04 -5.18 8.98
N SER A 51 -6.01 -5.88 10.12
CA SER A 51 -7.21 -6.35 10.82
C SER A 51 -8.10 -5.18 11.30
N ALA A 52 -7.48 -4.07 11.71
CA ALA A 52 -8.15 -2.91 12.29
C ALA A 52 -9.19 -2.27 11.37
N PHE A 53 -8.95 -2.29 10.05
CA PHE A 53 -9.92 -1.78 9.07
C PHE A 53 -11.25 -2.54 9.10
N ASN A 54 -11.26 -3.82 9.51
CA ASN A 54 -12.49 -4.61 9.60
C ASN A 54 -13.32 -4.30 10.86
N GLN A 55 -12.73 -3.64 11.84
CA GLN A 55 -13.42 -3.30 13.09
C GLN A 55 -14.48 -2.20 12.90
N LYS A 56 -14.36 -1.39 11.85
CA LYS A 56 -15.32 -0.33 11.51
C LYS A 56 -15.86 -0.55 10.11
N LYS A 57 -17.18 -0.66 9.99
CA LYS A 57 -17.85 -0.88 8.71
C LYS A 57 -18.36 0.44 8.16
N ILE A 58 -18.10 0.66 6.86
CA ILE A 58 -18.72 1.76 6.12
C ILE A 58 -20.16 1.34 5.82
N MET A 59 -21.13 2.10 6.30
CA MET A 59 -22.53 1.85 5.99
C MET A 59 -22.87 2.40 4.60
N PRO A 60 -23.52 1.61 3.73
CA PRO A 60 -23.96 2.10 2.43
C PRO A 60 -25.07 3.16 2.63
N VAL A 61 -24.94 4.30 1.94
CA VAL A 61 -25.93 5.37 1.97
C VAL A 61 -26.66 5.40 0.62
N PHE A 62 -27.97 5.21 0.64
CA PHE A 62 -28.81 5.29 -0.55
C PHE A 62 -29.25 6.75 -0.81
N TYR A 63 -29.36 7.13 -2.10
CA TYR A 63 -29.71 8.48 -2.59
C TYR A 63 -28.67 9.60 -2.38
N LYS A 64 -27.42 9.35 -2.78
CA LYS A 64 -26.37 10.38 -2.77
C LYS A 64 -26.05 10.84 -4.20
N GLY A 65 -26.49 12.06 -4.55
CA GLY A 65 -26.12 12.75 -5.79
C GLY A 65 -24.67 13.26 -5.76
N LEU A 66 -23.72 12.35 -5.64
CA LEU A 66 -22.29 12.65 -5.53
C LEU A 66 -21.68 12.83 -6.91
N ASN A 67 -21.24 14.04 -7.25
CA ASN A 67 -20.60 14.33 -8.55
C ASN A 67 -19.08 14.53 -8.49
N MET A 68 -18.46 14.51 -7.29
CA MET A 68 -16.99 14.57 -7.19
C MET A 68 -16.52 14.03 -5.84
N LEU A 69 -16.00 12.80 -5.83
CA LEU A 69 -15.23 12.29 -4.70
C LEU A 69 -13.74 12.49 -5.01
N ILE A 70 -13.06 13.14 -4.07
CA ILE A 70 -11.63 13.52 -4.03
C ILE A 70 -11.37 14.94 -4.53
N CYS A 71 -11.33 15.87 -3.57
CA CYS A 71 -10.48 17.06 -3.61
C CYS A 71 -9.97 17.25 -2.17
N THR A 72 -8.67 17.09 -1.95
CA THR A 72 -8.04 17.35 -0.64
C THR A 72 -7.13 18.57 -0.75
N GLN A 73 -7.24 19.50 0.20
CA GLN A 73 -6.37 20.67 0.33
C GLN A 73 -5.54 20.47 1.60
N ASN A 74 -4.30 20.00 1.44
CA ASN A 74 -3.35 19.98 2.54
C ASN A 74 -2.91 21.43 2.81
N CYS A 75 -3.08 21.88 4.06
CA CYS A 75 -2.68 23.21 4.49
C CYS A 75 -1.16 23.24 4.68
N GLY A 76 -0.45 23.99 3.84
CA GLY A 76 0.88 24.58 4.11
C GLY A 76 2.06 23.61 4.27
N ILE A 77 2.91 23.54 3.24
CA ILE A 77 4.34 23.30 3.43
C ILE A 77 4.91 24.56 4.09
N LEU A 78 5.24 24.50 5.37
CA LEU A 78 6.22 25.38 5.98
C LEU A 78 7.54 24.62 5.99
N ILE A 79 8.39 24.99 5.04
CA ILE A 79 9.84 24.75 5.03
C ILE A 79 10.49 25.26 6.32
#